data_AF-A0A9D8SL36-F1
#
_entry.id   AF-A0A9D8SL36-F1
#
_cell.length_a   1.000
_cell.length_b   1.000
_cell.length_c   1.000
_cell.angle_alpha   90.00
_cell.angle_beta   90.00
_cell.angle_gamma   90.00
#
_symmetry.space_group_name_H-M   'P 1'
#
loop_
_entity.id
_entity.type
_entity.pdbx_description
1 polymer ?
#
loop_
_entity_poly.entity_id
_entity_poly.type
_entity_poly.pdbx_seq_one_letter_code
_entity_poly.pdbx_strand_id
1 'polypeptide(L)'
;MKNESMNDLSQSTLDTLLPEDVNYDPGQFETLKPGYLFGEFQNYRLEKKIGEGGMGQTWLAMKVSGGEDVQQVVCKILSDRIRENAGAMSEVQRVFDLTKKAFHQNICPLLGIETDRVFGKFLIMAYIENGTLADWFEKQEGHENGLKLESVLPILSPIAGALDFIHELGILHRDVKPQNIMFQKIGRRDVPCLIDFGIAARIRPENATQATVSLSRTADTMANSSSGTPVYMAPEQMQTHRQNGRADQYALAMVLYELTHGKLPFRNGNLMEIAFAKMQLRAASPHLTDAANAALDRALSIFPDARFSTCTEFLETLEKAQNAGISVSKPDVLVKESAPKPEPVPAPKPEPNPERKPGDRMVKTVDGIEYAFRWCPPGTFMMGDGKESHEVTLTHGFWMLETQVTQKMWKSVMRGNPSRFPGEQNPVECVSWDDCQEFCRVLSSKISGKVDLPTEAQWEYACRAGTTGDYAGELGKMAWYDANSRSTHPVRQKQPNAWRLYDMHGNVWEW
;
A
#
# COMPACT_ATOMS: atom_id res chain seq x y z
N MET A 1 68.59 24.12 -9.23
CA MET A 1 68.01 24.07 -7.87
C MET A 1 66.76 23.22 -7.96
N LYS A 2 66.69 22.16 -7.15
CA LYS A 2 65.82 20.99 -7.34
C LYS A 2 64.37 21.27 -6.90
N ASN A 3 63.45 20.63 -7.62
CA ASN A 3 62.09 20.31 -7.16
C ASN A 3 62.15 19.54 -5.84
N GLU A 4 61.39 19.98 -4.84
CA GLU A 4 60.99 19.15 -3.71
C GLU A 4 59.47 19.17 -3.55
N SER A 5 58.94 17.97 -3.42
CA SER A 5 57.55 17.56 -3.38
C SER A 5 56.92 17.85 -2.01
N MET A 6 55.84 18.63 -1.99
CA MET A 6 54.85 18.60 -0.90
C MET A 6 53.91 17.40 -1.13
N ASN A 7 54.38 16.21 -0.77
CA ASN A 7 53.55 15.01 -0.67
C ASN A 7 54.21 14.08 0.35
N ASP A 8 54.05 14.41 1.63
CA ASP A 8 54.25 13.48 2.75
C ASP A 8 53.65 14.09 4.02
N LEU A 9 52.33 14.01 4.11
CA LEU A 9 51.65 13.90 5.40
C LEU A 9 51.16 12.46 5.45
N SER A 10 51.81 11.64 6.28
CA SER A 10 51.42 10.26 6.51
C SER A 10 49.95 10.18 6.93
N GLN A 11 49.24 9.14 6.48
CA GLN A 11 47.86 8.82 6.88
C GLN A 11 47.64 8.87 8.41
N SER A 12 48.70 8.64 9.20
CA SER A 12 48.67 8.73 10.67
C SER A 12 48.42 10.13 11.25
N THR A 13 48.63 11.21 10.48
CA THR A 13 48.49 12.60 10.96
C THR A 13 47.10 13.18 10.67
N LEU A 14 46.35 12.57 9.74
CA LEU A 14 44.93 12.87 9.50
C LEU A 14 44.00 12.14 10.49
N ASP A 15 44.47 11.05 11.10
CA ASP A 15 43.73 10.31 12.12
C ASP A 15 43.83 10.91 13.54
N THR A 16 44.59 11.99 13.75
CA THR A 16 44.80 12.59 15.09
C THR A 16 43.94 13.83 15.38
N LEU A 17 42.93 14.12 14.56
CA LEU A 17 41.98 15.23 14.77
C LEU A 17 40.51 14.80 14.81
N LEU A 18 40.24 13.51 15.01
CA LEU A 18 38.93 13.09 15.51
C LEU A 18 39.02 13.09 17.04
N PRO A 19 38.27 13.95 17.75
CA PRO A 19 38.11 13.76 19.18
C PRO A 19 37.45 12.40 19.38
N GLU A 20 38.23 11.44 19.86
CA GLU A 20 37.70 10.25 20.51
C GLU A 20 36.74 10.74 21.62
N ASP A 21 35.50 10.24 21.55
CA ASP A 21 34.47 10.36 22.58
C ASP A 21 34.07 11.78 22.99
N VAL A 22 33.30 12.44 22.11
CA VAL A 22 32.34 13.44 22.56
C VAL A 22 31.29 12.70 23.42
N ASN A 23 31.46 12.79 24.74
CA ASN A 23 30.68 12.05 25.72
C ASN A 23 29.20 12.46 25.66
N TYR A 24 28.37 11.62 25.02
CA TYR A 24 26.93 11.76 24.93
C TYR A 24 26.31 11.72 26.33
N ASP A 25 25.54 12.75 26.69
CA ASP A 25 24.79 12.81 27.95
C ASP A 25 23.28 12.72 27.69
N PRO A 26 22.69 11.50 27.69
CA PRO A 26 21.27 11.31 27.48
C PRO A 26 20.39 12.05 28.50
N GLY A 27 20.91 12.36 29.69
CA GLY A 27 20.17 13.07 30.73
C GLY A 27 19.88 14.54 30.41
N GLN A 28 20.70 15.17 29.55
CA GLN A 28 20.49 16.55 29.13
C GLN A 28 19.56 16.68 27.91
N PHE A 29 19.35 15.60 27.16
CA PHE A 29 18.46 15.58 25.99
C PHE A 29 17.00 15.94 26.33
N GLU A 30 16.49 15.50 27.47
CA GLU A 30 15.13 15.83 27.93
C GLU A 30 14.96 17.31 28.33
N THR A 31 16.05 18.08 28.41
CA THR A 31 16.06 19.46 28.92
C THR A 31 16.35 20.53 27.86
N LEU A 32 16.39 20.14 26.57
CA LEU A 32 16.62 21.09 25.47
C LEU A 32 15.58 22.20 25.46
N LYS A 33 16.05 23.45 25.31
CA LYS A 33 15.22 24.65 25.36
C LYS A 33 15.60 25.66 24.27
N PRO A 34 14.69 26.57 23.88
CA PRO A 34 15.02 27.71 23.03
C PRO A 34 16.26 28.46 23.52
N GLY A 35 17.11 28.85 22.59
CA GLY A 35 18.39 29.51 22.83
C GLY A 35 19.61 28.58 22.95
N TYR A 36 19.41 27.26 23.01
CA TYR A 36 20.54 26.30 23.07
C TYR A 36 21.38 26.35 21.79
N LEU A 37 22.68 26.58 21.93
CA LEU A 37 23.65 26.53 20.83
C LEU A 37 24.18 25.12 20.64
N PHE A 38 24.20 24.64 19.39
CA PHE A 38 24.50 23.25 19.06
C PHE A 38 25.29 23.10 17.76
N GLY A 39 25.77 21.88 17.53
CA GLY A 39 26.69 21.53 16.43
C GLY A 39 28.14 21.67 16.85
N GLU A 40 29.05 21.06 16.07
CA GLU A 40 30.47 20.97 16.41
C GLU A 40 31.12 22.34 16.71
N PHE A 41 30.67 23.37 16.00
CA PHE A 41 31.15 24.75 16.12
C PHE A 41 30.11 25.71 16.71
N GLN A 42 29.05 25.23 17.35
CA GLN A 42 27.95 26.06 17.88
C GLN A 42 27.35 27.01 16.82
N ASN A 43 27.31 26.52 15.58
CA ASN A 43 26.84 27.21 14.39
C ASN A 43 25.31 27.23 14.25
N TYR A 44 24.59 26.66 15.22
CA TYR A 44 23.14 26.66 15.24
C TYR A 44 22.57 26.99 16.61
N ARG A 45 21.37 27.59 16.63
CA ARG A 45 20.62 27.88 17.85
C ARG A 45 19.20 27.34 17.75
N LEU A 46 18.75 26.57 18.74
CA LEU A 46 17.37 26.10 18.80
C LEU A 46 16.42 27.27 19.08
N GLU A 47 15.31 27.36 18.36
CA GLU A 47 14.31 28.41 18.54
C GLU A 47 13.00 27.83 19.10
N LYS A 48 12.46 26.79 18.46
CA LYS A 48 11.15 26.24 18.83
C LYS A 48 11.07 24.77 18.50
N LYS A 49 10.60 23.95 19.44
CA LYS A 49 10.25 22.55 19.17
C LYS A 49 9.02 22.51 18.25
N ILE A 50 9.14 21.90 17.08
CA ILE A 50 8.05 21.76 16.09
C ILE A 50 7.38 20.39 16.21
N GLY A 51 8.12 19.35 16.58
CA GLY A 51 7.55 18.00 16.72
C GLY A 51 8.43 17.04 17.50
N GLU A 52 7.81 15.93 17.92
CA GLU A 52 8.46 14.82 18.62
C GLU A 52 7.74 13.51 18.29
N GLY A 53 8.49 12.43 18.13
CA GLY A 53 7.93 11.11 17.89
C GLY A 53 9.00 10.02 17.83
N GLY A 54 8.63 8.84 17.34
CA GLY A 54 9.54 7.67 17.32
C GLY A 54 10.85 7.84 16.53
N MET A 55 10.94 8.85 15.66
CA MET A 55 12.16 9.18 14.90
C MET A 55 13.10 10.16 15.64
N GLY A 56 12.65 10.74 16.76
CA GLY A 56 13.37 11.74 17.54
C GLY A 56 12.61 13.07 17.65
N GLN A 57 13.35 14.18 17.78
CA GLN A 57 12.78 15.52 17.96
C GLN A 57 13.08 16.43 16.77
N THR A 58 12.10 17.21 16.35
CA THR A 58 12.22 18.19 15.27
C THR A 58 12.08 19.61 15.83
N TRP A 59 13.05 20.46 15.53
CA TRP A 59 13.15 21.83 16.02
C TRP A 59 13.33 22.82 14.87
N LEU A 60 12.68 23.98 14.99
CA LEU A 60 13.10 25.20 14.30
C LEU A 60 14.42 25.64 14.92
N ALA A 61 15.38 25.98 14.09
CA ALA A 61 16.66 26.53 14.52
C ALA A 61 17.12 27.67 13.60
N MET A 62 18.02 28.49 14.11
CA MET A 62 18.76 29.48 13.34
C MET A 62 20.17 29.00 13.11
N LYS A 63 20.66 29.09 11.87
CA LYS A 63 22.09 29.05 11.58
C LYS A 63 22.70 30.38 12.00
N VAL A 64 23.72 30.31 12.85
CA VAL A 64 24.43 31.46 13.42
C VAL A 64 25.82 31.55 12.79
N SER A 65 26.21 32.75 12.36
CA SER A 65 27.56 33.04 11.88
C SER A 65 28.02 34.37 12.46
N GLY A 66 29.20 34.40 13.09
CA GLY A 66 29.72 35.63 13.71
C GLY A 66 28.84 36.19 14.84
N GLY A 67 27.99 35.35 15.45
CA GLY A 67 27.04 35.77 16.48
C GLY A 67 25.70 36.31 15.95
N GLU A 68 25.53 36.39 14.63
CA GLU A 68 24.29 36.85 13.99
C GLU A 68 23.51 35.69 13.38
N ASP A 69 22.19 35.84 13.34
CA ASP A 69 21.27 34.91 12.71
C ASP A 69 21.29 35.08 11.20
N VAL A 70 21.65 34.02 10.47
CA VAL A 70 21.84 34.07 9.01
C VAL A 70 20.71 33.37 8.27
N GLN A 71 20.21 32.25 8.80
CA GLN A 71 19.26 31.42 8.06
C GLN A 71 18.39 30.57 8.99
N GLN A 72 17.08 30.52 8.73
CA GLN A 72 16.20 29.53 9.35
C GLN A 72 16.44 28.14 8.77
N VAL A 73 16.54 27.15 9.65
CA VAL A 73 16.70 25.74 9.30
C VAL A 73 15.84 24.87 10.21
N VAL A 74 15.61 23.62 9.78
CA VAL A 74 15.01 22.59 10.62
C VAL A 74 16.10 21.66 11.11
N CYS A 75 16.17 21.44 12.42
CA CYS A 75 17.03 20.46 13.05
C CYS A 75 16.21 19.23 13.45
N LYS A 76 16.53 18.08 12.88
CA LYS A 76 15.94 16.79 13.24
C LYS A 76 16.96 15.97 14.01
N ILE A 77 16.78 15.93 15.31
CA ILE A 77 17.59 15.12 16.22
C ILE A 77 17.12 13.68 16.12
N LEU A 78 18.04 12.77 15.79
CA LEU A 78 17.72 11.35 15.58
C LEU A 78 17.57 10.65 16.93
N SER A 79 16.54 9.81 17.09
CA SER A 79 16.38 9.01 18.30
C SER A 79 17.52 7.99 18.48
N ASP A 80 17.76 7.58 19.72
CA ASP A 80 18.80 6.58 20.08
C ASP A 80 18.68 5.31 19.23
N ARG A 81 17.44 4.86 19.00
CA ARG A 81 17.12 3.69 18.15
C ARG A 81 17.67 3.82 16.72
N ILE A 82 17.69 5.04 16.15
CA ILE A 82 18.27 5.28 14.82
C ILE A 82 19.77 5.38 14.92
N ARG A 83 20.27 6.18 15.87
CA ARG A 83 21.68 6.51 16.01
C ARG A 83 22.54 5.28 16.31
N GLU A 84 22.03 4.35 17.11
CA GLU A 84 22.72 3.11 17.51
C GLU A 84 22.59 2.01 16.45
N ASN A 85 21.71 2.17 15.45
CA ASN A 85 21.57 1.21 14.36
C ASN A 85 22.47 1.60 13.18
N ALA A 86 23.60 0.90 13.04
CA ALA A 86 24.57 1.16 11.97
C ALA A 86 23.96 1.09 10.56
N GLY A 87 23.04 0.16 10.31
CA GLY A 87 22.35 0.03 9.04
C GLY A 87 21.41 1.21 8.75
N ALA A 88 20.68 1.68 9.77
CA ALA A 88 19.84 2.86 9.66
C ALA A 88 20.67 4.11 9.38
N MET A 89 21.75 4.33 10.14
CA MET A 89 22.65 5.47 9.93
C MET A 89 23.34 5.46 8.57
N SER A 90 23.74 4.28 8.06
CA SER A 90 24.29 4.14 6.71
C SER A 90 23.27 4.57 5.65
N GLU A 91 22.00 4.22 5.82
CA GLU A 91 20.95 4.65 4.90
C GLU A 91 20.68 6.16 4.99
N VAL A 92 20.70 6.75 6.19
CA VAL A 92 20.59 8.21 6.35
C VAL A 92 21.70 8.92 5.58
N GLN A 93 22.94 8.46 5.74
CA GLN A 93 24.09 9.01 5.03
C GLN A 93 23.94 8.82 3.51
N ARG A 94 23.49 7.64 3.06
CA ARG A 94 23.25 7.36 1.64
C ARG A 94 22.22 8.30 1.03
N VAL A 95 21.08 8.50 1.69
CA VAL A 95 20.01 9.40 1.23
C VAL A 95 20.53 10.83 1.15
N PHE A 96 21.25 11.30 2.15
CA PHE A 96 21.90 12.62 2.14
C PHE A 96 22.87 12.79 0.96
N ASP A 97 23.78 11.84 0.76
CA ASP A 97 24.79 11.94 -0.30
C ASP A 97 24.17 11.95 -1.70
N LEU A 98 23.11 11.16 -1.91
CA LEU A 98 22.40 11.08 -3.19
C LEU A 98 21.58 12.34 -3.46
N THR A 99 20.80 12.81 -2.49
CA THR A 99 19.96 14.02 -2.64
C THR A 99 20.79 15.30 -2.72
N LYS A 100 21.99 15.33 -2.12
CA LYS A 100 22.94 16.44 -2.28
C LYS A 100 23.51 16.54 -3.70
N LYS A 101 23.69 15.40 -4.39
CA LYS A 101 24.20 15.35 -5.77
C LYS A 101 23.14 15.65 -6.81
N ALA A 102 21.88 15.36 -6.50
CA ALA A 102 20.77 15.44 -7.43
C ALA A 102 19.65 16.30 -6.82
N PHE A 103 19.61 17.58 -7.21
CA PHE A 103 18.62 18.54 -6.74
C PHE A 103 17.27 18.34 -7.46
N HIS A 104 16.18 18.41 -6.70
CA HIS A 104 14.83 18.46 -7.25
C HIS A 104 14.02 19.53 -6.52
N GLN A 105 13.30 20.38 -7.26
CA GLN A 105 12.61 21.55 -6.69
C GLN A 105 11.51 21.17 -5.68
N ASN A 106 10.91 19.98 -5.82
CA ASN A 106 9.82 19.50 -4.98
C ASN A 106 10.30 18.52 -3.88
N ILE A 107 11.60 18.53 -3.55
CA ILE A 107 12.18 17.76 -2.45
C ILE A 107 12.90 18.71 -1.51
N CYS A 108 12.64 18.59 -0.22
CA CYS A 108 13.25 19.45 0.79
C CYS A 108 14.76 19.22 0.84
N PRO A 109 15.58 20.28 0.63
CA PRO A 109 17.03 20.15 0.67
C PRO A 109 17.53 19.71 2.05
N LEU A 110 18.30 18.62 2.07
CA LEU A 110 19.12 18.23 3.22
C LEU A 110 20.43 19.02 3.19
N LEU A 111 20.62 19.89 4.18
CA LEU A 111 21.76 20.82 4.23
C LEU A 111 22.98 20.20 4.92
N GLY A 112 22.76 19.32 5.90
CA GLY A 112 23.85 18.67 6.63
C GLY A 112 23.43 17.46 7.46
N ILE A 113 24.40 16.59 7.73
CA ILE A 113 24.37 15.60 8.81
C ILE A 113 25.53 15.93 9.73
N GLU A 114 25.23 16.24 10.98
CA GLU A 114 26.20 16.71 11.96
C GLU A 114 26.01 16.01 13.31
N THR A 115 26.89 16.27 14.26
CA THR A 115 26.86 15.68 15.61
C THR A 115 26.93 16.80 16.65
N ASP A 116 26.08 16.71 17.66
CA ASP A 116 26.11 17.56 18.85
C ASP A 116 26.63 16.77 20.06
N ARG A 117 27.22 17.47 21.03
CA ARG A 117 27.76 16.83 22.23
C ARG A 117 26.69 16.27 23.16
N VAL A 118 25.53 16.92 23.22
CA VAL A 118 24.47 16.53 24.16
C VAL A 118 23.59 15.45 23.56
N PHE A 119 23.17 15.61 22.30
CA PHE A 119 22.16 14.73 21.70
C PHE A 119 22.64 13.90 20.51
N GLY A 120 23.94 13.94 20.20
CA GLY A 120 24.54 13.13 19.16
C GLY A 120 24.12 13.56 17.76
N LYS A 121 23.93 12.61 16.84
CA LYS A 121 23.70 12.90 15.42
C LYS A 121 22.36 13.56 15.14
N PHE A 122 22.38 14.57 14.28
CA PHE A 122 21.19 15.30 13.81
C PHE A 122 21.28 15.62 12.33
N LEU A 123 20.12 15.92 11.73
CA LEU A 123 19.97 16.37 10.35
C LEU A 123 19.61 17.85 10.32
N ILE A 124 20.24 18.61 9.44
CA ILE A 124 19.85 19.98 9.11
C ILE A 124 19.17 19.98 7.75
N MET A 125 17.98 20.55 7.71
CA MET A 125 17.14 20.63 6.52
C MET A 125 16.76 22.09 6.25
N ALA A 126 16.45 22.41 5.00
CA ALA A 126 15.88 23.71 4.69
C ALA A 126 14.56 23.91 5.46
N TYR A 127 14.35 25.12 5.98
CA TYR A 127 13.07 25.49 6.54
C TYR A 127 12.08 25.77 5.40
N ILE A 128 10.94 25.09 5.42
CA ILE A 128 9.88 25.22 4.42
C ILE A 128 8.71 25.99 5.06
N GLU A 129 8.40 27.15 4.48
CA GLU A 129 7.37 28.08 4.97
C GLU A 129 6.04 27.92 4.23
N ASN A 130 4.91 28.18 4.91
CA ASN A 130 3.52 28.16 4.36
C ASN A 130 2.70 26.88 4.62
N GLY A 131 3.12 26.06 5.58
CA GLY A 131 2.30 24.98 6.14
C GLY A 131 2.24 23.72 5.26
N THR A 132 1.47 22.76 5.73
CA THR A 132 1.35 21.43 5.14
C THR A 132 0.15 21.31 4.20
N LEU A 133 0.10 20.25 3.39
CA LEU A 133 -1.07 19.89 2.60
C LEU A 133 -2.28 19.58 3.47
N ALA A 134 -2.07 19.07 4.69
CA ALA A 134 -3.14 18.93 5.67
C ALA A 134 -3.75 20.30 6.04
N ASP A 135 -2.90 21.28 6.39
CA ASP A 135 -3.35 22.65 6.72
C ASP A 135 -4.02 23.34 5.53
N TRP A 136 -3.52 23.09 4.31
CA TRP A 136 -4.12 23.61 3.09
C TRP A 136 -5.50 23.02 2.84
N PHE A 137 -5.65 21.70 3.03
CA PHE A 137 -6.89 20.97 2.81
C PHE A 137 -7.99 21.42 3.76
N GLU A 138 -7.69 21.56 5.05
CA GLU A 138 -8.61 22.06 6.08
C GLU A 138 -9.13 23.48 5.81
N LYS A 139 -8.37 24.28 5.04
CA LYS A 139 -8.77 25.65 4.67
C LYS A 139 -9.62 25.72 3.41
N GLN A 140 -9.78 24.63 2.66
CA GLN A 140 -10.58 24.65 1.44
C GLN A 140 -12.07 24.62 1.78
N GLU A 141 -12.84 25.47 1.10
CA GLU A 141 -14.31 25.49 1.27
C GLU A 141 -14.91 24.19 0.74
N GLY A 142 -15.77 23.55 1.54
CA GLY A 142 -16.45 22.31 1.18
C GLY A 142 -15.55 21.07 1.17
N HIS A 143 -14.35 21.15 1.76
CA HIS A 143 -13.38 20.05 1.81
C HIS A 143 -13.96 18.72 2.32
N GLU A 144 -14.97 18.76 3.20
CA GLU A 144 -15.63 17.60 3.78
C GLU A 144 -16.38 16.75 2.75
N ASN A 145 -16.70 17.33 1.58
CA ASN A 145 -17.33 16.65 0.46
C ASN A 145 -16.30 16.19 -0.59
N GLY A 146 -15.01 16.41 -0.34
CA GLY A 146 -13.95 16.22 -1.33
C GLY A 146 -13.82 17.39 -2.30
N LEU A 147 -12.61 17.54 -2.84
CA LEU A 147 -12.24 18.57 -3.80
C LEU A 147 -12.21 17.99 -5.21
N LYS A 148 -12.47 18.87 -6.18
CA LYS A 148 -12.34 18.50 -7.59
C LYS A 148 -10.90 18.21 -7.96
N LEU A 149 -10.72 17.28 -8.89
CA LEU A 149 -9.41 16.82 -9.32
C LEU A 149 -8.53 17.97 -9.85
N GLU A 150 -9.12 18.96 -10.53
CA GLU A 150 -8.39 20.08 -11.13
C GLU A 150 -7.72 20.98 -10.08
N SER A 151 -8.24 21.01 -8.84
CA SER A 151 -7.64 21.72 -7.73
C SER A 151 -6.52 20.92 -7.04
N VAL A 152 -6.56 19.59 -7.15
CA VAL A 152 -5.65 18.67 -6.45
C VAL A 152 -4.41 18.34 -7.28
N LEU A 153 -4.57 18.13 -8.59
CA LEU A 153 -3.46 17.76 -9.50
C LEU A 153 -2.29 18.75 -9.52
N PRO A 154 -2.49 20.09 -9.50
CA PRO A 154 -1.38 21.03 -9.45
C PRO A 154 -0.45 20.85 -8.23
N ILE A 155 -0.95 20.22 -7.17
CA ILE A 155 -0.21 19.89 -5.96
C ILE A 155 0.42 18.50 -6.07
N LEU A 156 -0.36 17.48 -6.45
CA LEU A 156 0.12 16.10 -6.41
C LEU A 156 1.02 15.72 -7.61
N SER A 157 0.85 16.32 -8.79
CA SER A 157 1.67 16.01 -9.96
C SER A 157 3.16 16.34 -9.76
N PRO A 158 3.54 17.52 -9.21
CA PRO A 158 4.94 17.77 -8.86
C PRO A 158 5.49 16.82 -7.78
N ILE A 159 4.63 16.36 -6.86
CA ILE A 159 5.02 15.38 -5.84
C ILE A 159 5.23 13.99 -6.45
N ALA A 160 4.40 13.58 -7.41
CA ALA A 160 4.62 12.34 -8.16
C ALA A 160 5.97 12.34 -8.90
N GLY A 161 6.31 13.45 -9.57
CA GLY A 161 7.61 13.62 -10.22
C GLY A 161 8.78 13.56 -9.23
N ALA A 162 8.62 14.15 -8.04
CA ALA A 162 9.63 14.04 -6.98
C ALA A 162 9.81 12.61 -6.46
N LEU A 163 8.72 11.85 -6.31
CA LEU A 163 8.77 10.45 -5.90
C LEU A 163 9.48 9.60 -6.95
N ASP A 164 9.12 9.75 -8.22
CA ASP A 164 9.78 9.01 -9.30
C ASP A 164 11.28 9.31 -9.37
N PHE A 165 11.65 10.59 -9.21
CA PHE A 165 13.04 11.01 -9.16
C PHE A 165 13.83 10.31 -8.04
N ILE A 166 13.30 10.23 -6.81
CA ILE A 166 14.01 9.50 -5.74
C ILE A 166 14.01 7.99 -5.95
N HIS A 167 12.97 7.44 -6.58
CA HIS A 167 12.90 6.01 -6.92
C HIS A 167 13.99 5.63 -7.93
N GLU A 168 14.28 6.49 -8.91
CA GLU A 168 15.40 6.32 -9.85
C GLU A 168 16.77 6.31 -9.15
N LEU A 169 16.91 7.07 -8.05
CA LEU A 169 18.09 7.05 -7.18
C LEU A 169 18.12 5.85 -6.21
N GLY A 170 17.13 4.96 -6.28
CA GLY A 170 16.99 3.81 -5.39
C GLY A 170 16.63 4.20 -3.95
N ILE A 171 15.99 5.34 -3.75
CA ILE A 171 15.50 5.84 -2.47
C ILE A 171 13.99 5.65 -2.41
N LEU A 172 13.45 5.29 -1.24
CA LEU A 172 12.00 5.22 -0.99
C LEU A 172 11.64 6.21 0.12
N HIS A 173 10.53 6.92 -0.04
CA HIS A 173 10.08 7.90 0.96
C HIS A 173 9.46 7.23 2.19
N ARG A 174 8.57 6.25 2.00
CA ARG A 174 7.89 5.40 3.00
C ARG A 174 6.96 6.07 4.01
N ASP A 175 6.78 7.37 3.94
CA ASP A 175 5.90 8.14 4.83
C ASP A 175 5.22 9.28 4.05
N VAL A 176 4.76 9.00 2.84
CA VAL A 176 4.00 9.97 2.04
C VAL A 176 2.62 10.16 2.68
N LYS A 177 2.30 11.39 3.07
CA LYS A 177 1.03 11.80 3.70
C LYS A 177 0.88 13.32 3.62
N PRO A 178 -0.32 13.89 3.84
CA PRO A 178 -0.52 15.33 3.71
C PRO A 178 0.37 16.17 4.63
N GLN A 179 0.73 15.68 5.82
CA GLN A 179 1.60 16.39 6.75
C GLN A 179 3.06 16.48 6.27
N ASN A 180 3.49 15.56 5.39
CA ASN A 180 4.85 15.51 4.84
C ASN A 180 4.96 16.15 3.44
N ILE A 181 3.87 16.76 2.95
CA ILE A 181 3.87 17.59 1.76
C ILE A 181 3.69 19.02 2.24
N MET A 182 4.72 19.84 2.16
CA MET A 182 4.67 21.25 2.52
C MET A 182 4.70 22.14 1.29
N PHE A 183 4.28 23.38 1.43
CA PHE A 183 4.45 24.38 0.38
C PHE A 183 5.70 25.18 0.66
N GLN A 184 6.47 25.52 -0.36
CA GLN A 184 7.57 26.47 -0.26
C GLN A 184 7.28 27.65 -1.18
N LYS A 185 7.76 28.84 -0.84
CA LYS A 185 7.54 30.03 -1.65
C LYS A 185 8.63 30.18 -2.71
N ILE A 186 8.27 30.01 -3.98
CA ILE A 186 9.13 30.36 -5.10
C ILE A 186 8.54 31.58 -5.80
N GLY A 187 9.15 32.74 -5.53
CA GLY A 187 8.64 34.03 -5.99
C GLY A 187 7.26 34.33 -5.39
N ARG A 188 6.22 34.29 -6.23
CA ARG A 188 4.82 34.51 -5.80
C ARG A 188 3.97 33.23 -5.76
N ARG A 189 4.57 32.07 -6.02
CA ARG A 189 3.85 30.79 -6.09
C ARG A 189 4.21 29.92 -4.90
N ASP A 190 3.20 29.26 -4.36
CA ASP A 190 3.36 28.18 -3.40
C ASP A 190 3.61 26.91 -4.21
N VAL A 191 4.79 26.30 -4.00
CA VAL A 191 5.24 25.12 -4.73
C VAL A 191 5.29 23.95 -3.75
N PRO A 192 4.64 22.82 -4.03
CA PRO A 192 4.64 21.68 -3.11
C PRO A 192 6.03 21.04 -3.03
N CYS A 193 6.38 20.54 -1.87
CA CYS A 193 7.69 20.02 -1.54
C CYS A 193 7.55 18.84 -0.56
N LEU A 194 8.14 17.70 -0.90
CA LEU A 194 8.22 16.55 0.00
C LEU A 194 9.26 16.81 1.08
N ILE A 195 8.86 16.62 2.33
CA ILE A 195 9.72 16.67 3.50
C ILE A 195 9.79 15.27 4.15
N ASP A 196 10.78 15.09 5.04
CA ASP A 196 10.83 13.95 5.94
C ASP A 196 10.83 12.55 5.26
N PHE A 197 12.00 12.16 4.74
CA PHE A 197 12.24 10.77 4.35
C PHE A 197 12.04 9.84 5.55
N GLY A 198 11.16 8.85 5.43
CA GLY A 198 10.74 7.92 6.48
C GLY A 198 11.81 6.90 6.88
N ILE A 199 12.95 7.38 7.37
CA ILE A 199 14.11 6.60 7.79
C ILE A 199 13.73 5.55 8.85
N ALA A 200 12.80 5.86 9.76
CA ALA A 200 12.40 4.93 10.82
C ALA A 200 11.60 3.71 10.32
N ALA A 201 11.02 3.76 9.12
CA ALA A 201 10.33 2.60 8.53
C ALA A 201 11.28 1.40 8.29
N ARG A 202 12.60 1.65 8.28
CA ARG A 202 13.65 0.64 8.09
C ARG A 202 14.11 -0.03 9.39
N ILE A 203 13.77 0.54 10.55
CA ILE A 203 14.32 0.17 11.86
C ILE A 203 13.39 -0.80 12.59
N ARG A 204 12.45 -1.44 11.88
CA ARG A 204 11.62 -2.49 12.47
C ARG A 204 12.56 -3.58 13.01
N PRO A 205 12.43 -4.01 14.28
CA PRO A 205 13.39 -4.91 14.88
C PRO A 205 13.45 -6.20 14.05
N GLU A 206 14.65 -6.72 13.81
CA GLU A 206 14.88 -8.04 13.20
C GLU A 206 14.22 -9.17 14.03
N ASN A 207 13.85 -8.87 15.28
CA ASN A 207 13.12 -9.77 16.18
C ASN A 207 11.59 -9.64 16.10
N ALA A 208 11.04 -8.74 15.28
CA ALA A 208 9.60 -8.69 15.00
C ALA A 208 9.15 -9.85 14.08
N THR A 209 10.08 -10.67 13.60
CA THR A 209 9.80 -11.90 12.87
C THR A 209 9.57 -13.14 13.74
N GLN A 210 9.70 -13.07 15.08
CA GLN A 210 9.41 -14.23 15.96
C GLN A 210 8.77 -13.93 17.33
N ALA A 211 8.58 -12.67 17.72
CA ALA A 211 7.75 -12.37 18.89
C ALA A 211 6.29 -12.25 18.46
N THR A 212 5.43 -13.12 19.02
CA THR A 212 4.01 -12.84 19.21
C THR A 212 3.81 -11.34 19.41
N VAL A 213 2.98 -10.71 18.58
CA VAL A 213 2.32 -9.45 18.95
C VAL A 213 1.59 -9.78 20.25
N SER A 214 2.22 -9.48 21.38
CA SER A 214 1.65 -9.74 22.70
C SER A 214 0.32 -9.01 22.77
N LEU A 215 -0.75 -9.79 22.71
CA LEU A 215 -2.17 -9.42 22.78
C LEU A 215 -2.59 -8.82 24.14
N SER A 216 -1.67 -8.21 24.87
CA SER A 216 -1.96 -7.62 26.18
C SER A 216 -0.93 -6.58 26.59
N ARG A 217 -1.03 -5.39 26.01
CA ARG A 217 -0.60 -4.14 26.66
C ARG A 217 -1.35 -2.98 25.99
N THR A 218 -2.42 -2.57 26.67
CA THR A 218 -3.17 -1.31 26.54
C THR A 218 -3.01 -0.57 25.21
N ALA A 219 -4.06 -0.62 24.40
CA ALA A 219 -4.21 0.07 23.12
C ALA A 219 -3.88 1.58 23.15
N ASP A 220 -3.84 2.20 24.34
CA ASP A 220 -3.59 3.64 24.51
C ASP A 220 -2.11 4.05 24.39
N THR A 221 -1.14 3.15 24.53
CA THR A 221 0.30 3.53 24.54
C THR A 221 1.00 3.34 23.19
N MET A 222 0.38 2.60 22.26
CA MET A 222 0.91 2.39 20.91
C MET A 222 0.36 3.35 19.85
N ALA A 223 -0.75 4.05 20.14
CA ALA A 223 -1.28 5.12 19.29
C ALA A 223 -0.31 6.30 19.14
N ASN A 224 0.56 6.53 20.13
CA ASN A 224 1.53 7.64 20.13
C ASN A 224 2.98 7.25 19.83
N SER A 225 3.30 5.95 19.73
CA SER A 225 4.70 5.47 19.73
C SER A 225 5.13 4.69 18.48
N SER A 226 4.25 4.55 17.49
CA SER A 226 4.55 3.86 16.22
C SER A 226 4.54 4.86 15.07
N SER A 227 5.73 5.26 14.62
CA SER A 227 5.92 6.32 13.61
C SER A 227 5.43 5.87 12.23
N GLY A 228 4.31 6.46 11.82
CA GLY A 228 3.62 6.32 10.54
C GLY A 228 2.11 6.28 10.80
N THR A 229 1.31 7.13 10.16
CA THR A 229 -0.15 7.00 10.23
C THR A 229 -0.52 5.79 9.37
N PRO A 230 -0.88 4.62 9.94
CA PRO A 230 -1.03 3.36 9.20
C PRO A 230 -2.05 3.44 8.06
N VAL A 231 -2.92 4.46 8.09
CA VAL A 231 -3.94 4.70 7.08
C VAL A 231 -3.39 5.00 5.68
N TYR A 232 -2.22 5.64 5.53
CA TYR A 232 -1.60 5.88 4.21
C TYR A 232 -0.64 4.77 3.78
N MET A 233 -0.19 3.95 4.73
CA MET A 233 0.81 2.89 4.50
C MET A 233 0.29 1.86 3.49
N ALA A 234 1.15 1.43 2.57
CA ALA A 234 0.83 0.38 1.62
C ALA A 234 0.79 -1.00 2.33
N PRO A 235 -0.11 -1.92 1.94
CA PRO A 235 -0.26 -3.22 2.62
C PRO A 235 1.05 -4.02 2.73
N GLU A 236 1.87 -4.01 1.69
CA GLU A 236 3.16 -4.71 1.67
C GLU A 236 4.17 -4.14 2.68
N GLN A 237 4.05 -2.87 3.06
CA GLN A 237 4.88 -2.27 4.11
C GLN A 237 4.48 -2.78 5.51
N MET A 238 3.28 -3.34 5.66
CA MET A 238 2.81 -3.95 6.91
C MET A 238 3.25 -5.41 7.02
N GLN A 239 3.40 -6.09 5.88
CA GLN A 239 3.62 -7.53 5.79
C GLN A 239 5.07 -7.94 5.51
N THR A 240 5.83 -7.14 4.75
CA THR A 240 7.13 -7.58 4.21
C THR A 240 8.24 -6.52 4.37
N HIS A 241 9.49 -6.97 4.25
CA HIS A 241 10.68 -6.11 4.26
C HIS A 241 11.16 -5.68 2.86
N ARG A 242 10.59 -6.23 1.78
CA ARG A 242 10.96 -5.86 0.39
C ARG A 242 9.94 -4.90 -0.18
N GLN A 243 10.37 -3.67 -0.41
CA GLN A 243 9.54 -2.57 -0.92
C GLN A 243 10.22 -1.95 -2.13
N ASN A 244 9.42 -1.44 -3.06
CA ASN A 244 9.87 -0.63 -4.19
C ASN A 244 9.05 0.67 -4.24
N GLY A 245 9.25 1.50 -5.27
CA GLY A 245 8.59 2.81 -5.41
C GLY A 245 7.07 2.76 -5.38
N ARG A 246 6.46 1.60 -5.69
CA ARG A 246 5.01 1.42 -5.70
C ARG A 246 4.37 1.53 -4.31
N ALA A 247 5.14 1.37 -3.23
CA ALA A 247 4.66 1.64 -1.88
C ALA A 247 4.37 3.14 -1.68
N ASP A 248 5.23 4.02 -2.19
CA ASP A 248 5.00 5.47 -2.14
C ASP A 248 3.87 5.88 -3.09
N GLN A 249 3.72 5.21 -4.24
CA GLN A 249 2.59 5.41 -5.15
C GLN A 249 1.25 5.11 -4.48
N TYR A 250 1.14 4.01 -3.73
CA TYR A 250 -0.07 3.69 -2.97
C TYR A 250 -0.36 4.76 -1.92
N ALA A 251 0.66 5.21 -1.19
CA ALA A 251 0.49 6.28 -0.20
C ALA A 251 0.05 7.60 -0.85
N LEU A 252 0.60 7.95 -2.02
CA LEU A 252 0.14 9.08 -2.83
C LEU A 252 -1.32 8.91 -3.29
N ALA A 253 -1.73 7.69 -3.67
CA ALA A 253 -3.11 7.38 -4.03
C ALA A 253 -4.06 7.53 -2.83
N MET A 254 -3.64 7.16 -1.61
CA MET A 254 -4.40 7.43 -0.38
C MET A 254 -4.52 8.93 -0.09
N VAL A 255 -3.48 9.72 -0.36
CA VAL A 255 -3.56 11.20 -0.27
C VAL A 255 -4.57 11.74 -1.29
N LEU A 256 -4.50 11.31 -2.55
CA LEU A 256 -5.47 11.71 -3.57
C LEU A 256 -6.89 11.32 -3.18
N TYR A 257 -7.09 10.10 -2.66
CA TYR A 257 -8.38 9.63 -2.15
C TYR A 257 -8.92 10.59 -1.09
N GLU A 258 -8.15 10.90 -0.05
CA GLU A 258 -8.60 11.81 1.01
C GLU A 258 -9.00 13.18 0.47
N LEU A 259 -8.18 13.77 -0.40
CA LEU A 259 -8.45 15.09 -0.96
C LEU A 259 -9.70 15.11 -1.83
N THR A 260 -9.99 14.02 -2.55
CA THR A 260 -11.14 13.92 -3.48
C THR A 260 -12.40 13.34 -2.85
N HIS A 261 -12.32 12.77 -1.65
CA HIS A 261 -13.46 12.19 -0.93
C HIS A 261 -13.76 12.90 0.39
N GLY A 262 -12.93 13.87 0.79
CA GLY A 262 -13.10 14.67 2.01
C GLY A 262 -12.58 14.00 3.27
N LYS A 263 -12.55 12.67 3.29
CA LYS A 263 -12.09 11.88 4.41
C LYS A 263 -11.56 10.53 3.93
N LEU A 264 -10.64 9.99 4.72
CA LEU A 264 -10.29 8.58 4.62
C LEU A 264 -11.45 7.68 5.09
N PRO A 265 -11.61 6.49 4.49
CA PRO A 265 -12.71 5.60 4.82
C PRO A 265 -12.54 4.93 6.19
N PHE A 266 -11.31 4.95 6.72
CA PHE A 266 -10.96 4.45 8.04
C PHE A 266 -10.06 5.48 8.72
N ARG A 267 -10.41 5.86 9.95
CA ARG A 267 -9.66 6.84 10.76
C ARG A 267 -9.15 6.25 12.09
N ASN A 268 -9.82 5.22 12.58
CA ASN A 268 -9.52 4.55 13.85
C ASN A 268 -9.53 3.05 13.63
N GLY A 269 -8.65 2.35 14.34
CA GLY A 269 -8.60 0.89 14.33
C GLY A 269 -7.18 0.38 14.57
N ASN A 270 -7.09 -0.87 15.03
CA ASN A 270 -5.80 -1.53 15.12
C ASN A 270 -5.25 -1.82 13.70
N LEU A 271 -3.97 -2.21 13.63
CA LEU A 271 -3.28 -2.40 12.35
C LEU A 271 -3.99 -3.42 11.42
N MET A 272 -4.64 -4.43 11.99
CA MET A 272 -5.37 -5.46 11.24
C MET A 272 -6.70 -4.94 10.70
N GLU A 273 -7.43 -4.14 11.48
CA GLU A 273 -8.68 -3.50 11.03
C GLU A 273 -8.43 -2.56 9.85
N ILE A 274 -7.35 -1.77 9.93
CA ILE A 274 -6.92 -0.89 8.83
C ILE A 274 -6.51 -1.70 7.61
N ALA A 275 -5.78 -2.81 7.79
CA ALA A 275 -5.40 -3.69 6.68
C ALA A 275 -6.63 -4.32 6.01
N PHE A 276 -7.61 -4.78 6.79
CA PHE A 276 -8.86 -5.35 6.29
C PHE A 276 -9.68 -4.32 5.51
N ALA A 277 -9.84 -3.10 6.06
CA ALA A 277 -10.56 -2.03 5.38
C ALA A 277 -9.90 -1.62 4.06
N LYS A 278 -8.56 -1.70 3.96
CA LYS A 278 -7.82 -1.47 2.70
C LYS A 278 -8.11 -2.53 1.63
N MET A 279 -8.43 -3.77 2.01
CA MET A 279 -8.77 -4.84 1.05
C MET A 279 -10.13 -4.62 0.38
N GLN A 280 -11.05 -3.94 1.06
CA GLN A 280 -12.40 -3.66 0.57
C GLN A 280 -12.54 -2.26 -0.04
N LEU A 281 -11.44 -1.51 -0.13
CA LEU A 281 -11.46 -0.12 -0.55
C LEU A 281 -11.87 -0.01 -2.03
N ARG A 282 -12.89 0.82 -2.30
CA ARG A 282 -13.31 1.22 -3.63
C ARG A 282 -13.28 2.74 -3.75
N ALA A 283 -12.68 3.24 -4.82
CA ALA A 283 -12.72 4.63 -5.23
C ALA A 283 -14.09 4.91 -5.87
N ALA A 284 -15.00 5.49 -5.09
CA ALA A 284 -16.27 5.99 -5.61
C ALA A 284 -16.41 7.45 -5.21
N SER A 285 -15.58 8.32 -5.79
CA SER A 285 -15.68 9.76 -5.58
C SER A 285 -16.77 10.34 -6.47
N PRO A 286 -17.64 11.22 -5.95
CA PRO A 286 -18.57 11.99 -6.78
C PRO A 286 -17.86 13.02 -7.68
N HIS A 287 -16.58 13.32 -7.43
CA HIS A 287 -15.78 14.26 -8.21
C HIS A 287 -14.96 13.60 -9.32
N LEU A 288 -14.98 12.27 -9.41
CA LEU A 288 -14.24 11.49 -10.39
C LEU A 288 -15.21 10.76 -11.33
N THR A 289 -14.87 10.71 -12.61
CA THR A 289 -15.53 9.82 -13.58
C THR A 289 -15.26 8.35 -13.24
N ASP A 290 -16.10 7.43 -13.73
CA ASP A 290 -15.88 5.98 -13.52
C ASP A 290 -14.49 5.53 -14.00
N ALA A 291 -14.00 6.09 -15.11
CA ALA A 291 -12.68 5.79 -15.63
C ALA A 291 -11.55 6.32 -14.72
N ALA A 292 -11.72 7.51 -14.14
CA ALA A 292 -10.76 8.07 -13.18
C ALA A 292 -10.78 7.31 -11.84
N ASN A 293 -11.96 6.90 -11.37
CA ASN A 293 -12.12 6.02 -10.21
C ASN A 293 -11.43 4.66 -10.46
N ALA A 294 -11.56 4.07 -11.66
CA ALA A 294 -10.84 2.84 -12.00
C ALA A 294 -9.31 3.01 -11.99
N ALA A 295 -8.79 4.17 -12.41
CA ALA A 295 -7.37 4.47 -12.29
C ALA A 295 -6.92 4.60 -10.83
N LEU A 296 -7.73 5.24 -9.97
CA LEU A 296 -7.47 5.34 -8.54
C LEU A 296 -7.51 3.95 -7.86
N ASP A 297 -8.50 3.11 -8.19
CA ASP A 297 -8.59 1.71 -7.72
C ASP A 297 -7.34 0.90 -8.09
N ARG A 298 -6.83 1.06 -9.33
CA ARG A 298 -5.59 0.40 -9.75
C ARG A 298 -4.40 0.81 -8.90
N ALA A 299 -4.25 2.10 -8.60
CA ALA A 299 -3.16 2.60 -7.76
C ALA A 299 -3.31 2.17 -6.28
N LEU A 300 -4.54 1.95 -5.82
CA LEU A 300 -4.89 1.44 -4.50
C LEU A 300 -4.88 -0.10 -4.41
N SER A 301 -4.43 -0.80 -5.45
CA SER A 301 -4.33 -2.25 -5.42
C SER A 301 -3.47 -2.73 -4.24
N ILE A 302 -3.93 -3.76 -3.55
CA ILE A 302 -3.17 -4.42 -2.47
C ILE A 302 -1.91 -5.13 -3.02
N PHE A 303 -1.88 -5.42 -4.32
CA PHE A 303 -0.73 -6.00 -5.00
C PHE A 303 0.11 -4.88 -5.63
N PRO A 304 1.37 -4.67 -5.21
CA PRO A 304 2.23 -3.66 -5.80
C PRO A 304 2.31 -3.80 -7.32
N ASP A 305 2.43 -5.03 -7.83
CA ASP A 305 2.70 -5.24 -9.25
C ASP A 305 1.53 -4.93 -10.20
N ALA A 306 0.31 -4.88 -9.68
CA ALA A 306 -0.88 -4.47 -10.42
C ALA A 306 -0.99 -2.94 -10.56
N ARG A 307 -0.26 -2.18 -9.71
CA ARG A 307 -0.27 -0.72 -9.75
C ARG A 307 0.51 -0.18 -10.96
N PHE A 308 0.58 1.13 -11.09
CA PHE A 308 1.34 1.76 -12.18
C PHE A 308 2.85 1.57 -11.98
N SER A 309 3.63 1.71 -13.03
CA SER A 309 5.09 1.60 -12.94
C SER A 309 5.70 2.77 -12.16
N THR A 310 5.13 3.98 -12.31
CA THR A 310 5.59 5.22 -11.70
C THR A 310 4.42 6.04 -11.13
N CYS A 311 4.72 6.95 -10.21
CA CYS A 311 3.75 7.86 -9.62
C CYS A 311 3.20 8.84 -10.67
N THR A 312 4.05 9.30 -11.58
CA THR A 312 3.65 10.18 -12.70
C THR A 312 2.70 9.46 -13.65
N GLU A 313 2.98 8.22 -14.04
CA GLU A 313 2.09 7.43 -14.91
C GLU A 313 0.69 7.28 -14.29
N PHE A 314 0.63 7.05 -12.97
CA PHE A 314 -0.64 6.99 -12.24
C PHE A 314 -1.44 8.29 -12.41
N LEU A 315 -0.88 9.45 -12.04
CA LEU A 315 -1.62 10.71 -12.08
C LEU A 315 -1.96 11.16 -13.51
N GLU A 316 -1.07 10.94 -14.47
CA GLU A 316 -1.37 11.24 -15.88
C GLU A 316 -2.51 10.38 -16.43
N THR A 317 -2.53 9.08 -16.10
CA THR A 317 -3.61 8.19 -16.52
C THR A 317 -4.93 8.61 -15.92
N LEU A 318 -4.92 8.96 -14.63
CA LEU A 318 -6.10 9.42 -13.91
C LEU A 318 -6.64 10.76 -14.46
N GLU A 319 -5.75 11.72 -14.76
CA GLU A 319 -6.12 13.00 -15.38
C GLU A 319 -6.70 12.80 -16.80
N LYS A 320 -6.07 11.97 -17.62
CA LYS A 320 -6.58 11.63 -18.96
C LYS A 320 -7.96 10.97 -18.88
N ALA A 321 -8.15 10.04 -17.94
CA ALA A 321 -9.43 9.37 -17.73
C ALA A 321 -10.53 10.34 -17.29
N GLN A 322 -10.21 11.30 -16.42
CA GLN A 322 -11.14 12.36 -16.02
C GLN A 322 -11.54 13.25 -17.21
N ASN A 323 -10.57 13.67 -18.02
CA ASN A 323 -10.80 14.55 -19.16
C ASN A 323 -11.48 13.84 -20.34
N ALA A 324 -11.28 12.53 -20.51
CA ALA A 324 -11.97 11.74 -21.53
C ALA A 324 -13.49 11.69 -21.31
N GLY A 325 -13.95 11.77 -20.06
CA GLY A 325 -15.38 11.92 -19.74
C GLY A 325 -16.01 13.25 -20.18
N ILE A 326 -15.19 14.23 -20.57
CA ILE A 326 -15.62 15.58 -21.01
C ILE A 326 -15.66 15.68 -22.55
N SER A 327 -14.99 14.78 -23.28
CA SER A 327 -14.87 14.81 -24.75
C SER A 327 -15.72 13.74 -25.45
N VAL A 328 -17.05 13.87 -25.36
CA VAL A 328 -17.95 13.44 -26.44
C VAL A 328 -19.01 14.52 -26.64
N SER A 329 -18.66 15.54 -27.43
CA SER A 329 -19.67 16.31 -28.15
C SER A 329 -20.34 15.39 -29.17
N LYS A 330 -21.67 15.35 -29.10
CA LYS A 330 -22.63 14.65 -29.97
C LYS A 330 -22.18 14.53 -31.44
N PRO A 331 -22.43 13.37 -32.08
CA PRO A 331 -22.98 13.34 -33.41
C PRO A 331 -24.50 13.47 -33.32
N ASP A 332 -25.07 14.39 -34.10
CA ASP A 332 -26.50 14.48 -34.38
C ASP A 332 -27.04 13.11 -34.85
N VAL A 333 -27.91 12.51 -34.05
CA VAL A 333 -28.84 11.49 -34.53
C VAL A 333 -30.24 11.98 -34.20
N LEU A 334 -30.96 12.29 -35.26
CA LEU A 334 -32.37 12.68 -35.30
C LEU A 334 -33.21 11.79 -34.39
N VAL A 335 -33.83 12.41 -33.38
CA VAL A 335 -34.84 11.79 -32.53
C VAL A 335 -36.05 11.48 -33.39
N LYS A 336 -36.22 10.21 -33.77
CA LYS A 336 -37.55 9.65 -34.03
C LYS A 336 -38.09 9.12 -32.71
N GLU A 337 -39.19 9.70 -32.29
CA GLU A 337 -40.01 9.31 -31.16
C GLU A 337 -40.34 7.81 -31.24
N SER A 338 -39.78 7.02 -30.33
CA SER A 338 -40.09 5.59 -30.20
C SER A 338 -41.05 5.39 -29.02
N ALA A 339 -42.14 4.68 -29.34
CA ALA A 339 -43.22 4.18 -28.50
C ALA A 339 -42.80 3.62 -27.12
N PRO A 340 -43.75 3.52 -26.15
CA PRO A 340 -43.44 3.07 -24.80
C PRO A 340 -42.81 1.68 -24.75
N LYS A 341 -41.82 1.56 -23.87
CA LYS A 341 -41.02 0.36 -23.58
C LYS A 341 -41.95 -0.82 -23.23
N PRO A 342 -41.83 -1.99 -23.87
CA PRO A 342 -42.57 -3.17 -23.43
C PRO A 342 -42.06 -3.64 -22.07
N GLU A 343 -42.97 -4.11 -21.23
CA GLU A 343 -42.66 -4.75 -19.95
C GLU A 343 -41.64 -5.88 -20.12
N PRO A 344 -40.77 -6.14 -19.12
CA PRO A 344 -39.77 -7.18 -19.21
C PRO A 344 -40.46 -8.55 -19.31
N VAL A 345 -40.27 -9.22 -20.44
CA VAL A 345 -40.66 -10.61 -20.61
C VAL A 345 -39.86 -11.45 -19.60
N PRO A 346 -40.49 -12.35 -18.82
CA PRO A 346 -39.77 -13.18 -17.86
C PRO A 346 -38.70 -13.99 -18.58
N ALA A 347 -37.49 -13.99 -18.03
CA ALA A 347 -36.39 -14.82 -18.53
C ALA A 347 -36.84 -16.30 -18.59
N PRO A 348 -36.44 -17.05 -19.63
CA PRO A 348 -36.77 -18.47 -19.73
C PRO A 348 -36.29 -19.19 -18.46
N LYS A 349 -37.15 -20.03 -17.89
CA LYS A 349 -36.82 -20.81 -16.70
C LYS A 349 -35.60 -21.70 -17.00
N PRO A 350 -34.62 -21.79 -16.09
CA PRO A 350 -33.50 -22.70 -16.25
C PRO A 350 -34.02 -24.13 -16.34
N GLU A 351 -33.96 -24.74 -17.52
CA GLU A 351 -34.32 -26.16 -17.68
C GLU A 351 -33.14 -27.03 -17.20
N PRO A 352 -33.37 -27.97 -16.26
CA PRO A 352 -32.33 -28.88 -15.83
C PRO A 352 -31.90 -29.76 -17.02
N ASN A 353 -30.60 -29.88 -17.24
CA ASN A 353 -30.07 -30.88 -18.19
C ASN A 353 -30.32 -32.28 -17.59
N PRO A 354 -31.21 -33.11 -18.16
CA PRO A 354 -31.63 -34.38 -17.55
C PRO A 354 -30.50 -35.42 -17.44
N GLU A 355 -29.36 -35.21 -18.10
CA GLU A 355 -28.23 -36.15 -18.10
C GLU A 355 -27.24 -35.96 -16.94
N ARG A 356 -27.30 -34.85 -16.18
CA ARG A 356 -26.30 -34.55 -15.13
C ARG A 356 -26.93 -34.25 -13.78
N LYS A 357 -26.44 -34.90 -12.73
CA LYS A 357 -26.84 -34.67 -11.33
C LYS A 357 -25.88 -33.68 -10.65
N PRO A 358 -26.36 -32.86 -9.70
CA PRO A 358 -25.49 -31.98 -8.93
C PRO A 358 -24.35 -32.75 -8.27
N GLY A 359 -23.11 -32.29 -8.46
CA GLY A 359 -21.92 -32.94 -7.94
C GLY A 359 -21.38 -34.13 -8.75
N ASP A 360 -21.94 -34.42 -9.94
CA ASP A 360 -21.33 -35.35 -10.90
C ASP A 360 -19.87 -34.97 -11.13
N ARG A 361 -19.00 -35.97 -11.33
CA ARG A 361 -17.54 -35.79 -11.37
C ARG A 361 -16.98 -35.94 -12.77
N MET A 362 -16.18 -34.99 -13.21
CA MET A 362 -15.37 -35.07 -14.43
C MET A 362 -13.89 -34.93 -14.07
N VAL A 363 -13.01 -35.69 -14.71
CA VAL A 363 -11.55 -35.56 -14.52
C VAL A 363 -10.87 -35.22 -15.84
N LYS A 364 -9.93 -34.27 -15.79
CA LYS A 364 -8.98 -33.97 -16.86
C LYS A 364 -7.58 -34.20 -16.32
N THR A 365 -6.63 -34.60 -17.18
CA THR A 365 -5.26 -34.91 -16.75
C THR A 365 -4.27 -34.05 -17.54
N VAL A 366 -3.34 -33.42 -16.84
CA VAL A 366 -2.23 -32.64 -17.40
C VAL A 366 -0.94 -33.15 -16.78
N ASP A 367 0.00 -33.63 -17.59
CA ASP A 367 1.32 -34.10 -17.14
C ASP A 367 1.23 -35.11 -15.97
N GLY A 368 0.21 -35.99 -16.00
CA GLY A 368 -0.05 -36.99 -14.95
C GLY A 368 -0.75 -36.46 -13.69
N ILE A 369 -1.15 -35.18 -13.66
CA ILE A 369 -1.88 -34.55 -12.56
C ILE A 369 -3.38 -34.46 -12.91
N GLU A 370 -4.23 -34.94 -12.00
CA GLU A 370 -5.68 -34.91 -12.15
C GLU A 370 -6.29 -33.58 -11.72
N TYR A 371 -7.20 -33.07 -12.55
CA TYR A 371 -8.08 -31.93 -12.32
C TYR A 371 -9.51 -32.44 -12.28
N ALA A 372 -10.05 -32.57 -11.07
CA ALA A 372 -11.39 -33.06 -10.85
C ALA A 372 -12.38 -31.91 -10.73
N PHE A 373 -13.48 -31.97 -11.47
CA PHE A 373 -14.53 -30.97 -11.49
C PHE A 373 -15.86 -31.57 -11.03
N ARG A 374 -16.71 -30.73 -10.45
CA ARG A 374 -18.07 -31.05 -10.00
C ARG A 374 -19.09 -30.26 -10.82
N TRP A 375 -20.18 -30.92 -11.21
CA TRP A 375 -21.27 -30.28 -11.94
C TRP A 375 -22.13 -29.41 -11.00
N CYS A 376 -22.23 -28.12 -11.34
CA CYS A 376 -23.15 -27.16 -10.74
C CYS A 376 -24.33 -26.97 -11.71
N PRO A 377 -25.57 -27.36 -11.35
CA PRO A 377 -26.73 -27.24 -12.23
C PRO A 377 -27.09 -25.77 -12.49
N PRO A 378 -27.87 -25.46 -13.54
CA PRO A 378 -28.52 -24.15 -13.62
C PRO A 378 -29.56 -24.01 -12.49
N GLY A 379 -29.84 -22.79 -12.05
CA GLY A 379 -30.84 -22.54 -11.01
C GLY A 379 -30.84 -21.11 -10.52
N THR A 380 -31.72 -20.86 -9.54
CA THR A 380 -31.98 -19.55 -8.96
C THR A 380 -31.65 -19.57 -7.48
N PHE A 381 -31.02 -18.50 -6.97
CA PHE A 381 -30.67 -18.35 -5.56
C PHE A 381 -30.66 -16.88 -5.15
N MET A 382 -30.68 -16.64 -3.83
CA MET A 382 -30.46 -15.30 -3.27
C MET A 382 -28.96 -15.06 -3.12
N MET A 383 -28.43 -14.09 -3.87
CA MET A 383 -27.04 -13.64 -3.80
C MET A 383 -26.92 -12.52 -2.78
N GLY A 384 -25.81 -12.47 -2.04
CA GLY A 384 -25.54 -11.45 -1.02
C GLY A 384 -26.24 -11.72 0.33
N ASP A 385 -25.98 -10.82 1.29
CA ASP A 385 -26.52 -10.90 2.65
C ASP A 385 -27.33 -9.63 3.03
N GLY A 386 -28.32 -9.80 3.89
CA GLY A 386 -29.12 -8.72 4.46
C GLY A 386 -29.83 -7.86 3.41
N LYS A 387 -29.57 -6.54 3.46
CA LYS A 387 -30.29 -5.52 2.65
C LYS A 387 -29.84 -5.48 1.18
N GLU A 388 -28.71 -6.08 0.84
CA GLU A 388 -28.18 -6.13 -0.53
C GLU A 388 -28.52 -7.45 -1.24
N SER A 389 -29.27 -8.32 -0.56
CA SER A 389 -29.66 -9.61 -1.10
C SER A 389 -30.63 -9.45 -2.29
N HIS A 390 -30.31 -10.11 -3.41
CA HIS A 390 -31.14 -10.09 -4.60
C HIS A 390 -31.15 -11.45 -5.29
N GLU A 391 -32.24 -11.75 -6.01
CA GLU A 391 -32.39 -13.03 -6.70
C GLU A 391 -31.54 -13.05 -7.98
N VAL A 392 -30.72 -14.08 -8.12
CA VAL A 392 -29.87 -14.31 -9.30
C VAL A 392 -30.21 -15.67 -9.91
N THR A 393 -30.34 -15.70 -11.24
CA THR A 393 -30.62 -16.93 -12.01
C THR A 393 -29.45 -17.26 -12.93
N LEU A 394 -28.82 -18.42 -12.69
CA LEU A 394 -27.85 -19.02 -13.59
C LEU A 394 -28.59 -19.90 -14.61
N THR A 395 -28.71 -19.42 -15.84
CA THR A 395 -29.46 -20.09 -16.92
C THR A 395 -28.77 -21.33 -17.48
N HIS A 396 -27.47 -21.49 -17.22
CA HIS A 396 -26.66 -22.62 -17.68
C HIS A 396 -25.86 -23.20 -16.52
N GLY A 397 -25.80 -24.52 -16.44
CA GLY A 397 -24.91 -25.20 -15.50
C GLY A 397 -23.44 -25.10 -15.92
N PHE A 398 -22.55 -25.26 -14.96
CA PHE A 398 -21.10 -25.13 -15.14
C PHE A 398 -20.34 -26.19 -14.35
N TRP A 399 -19.08 -26.39 -14.69
CA TRP A 399 -18.17 -27.28 -13.97
C TRP A 399 -17.26 -26.45 -13.08
N MET A 400 -17.20 -26.75 -11.79
CA MET A 400 -16.31 -26.09 -10.83
C MET A 400 -15.24 -27.08 -10.34
N LEU A 401 -14.01 -26.62 -10.12
CA LEU A 401 -12.95 -27.49 -9.60
C LEU A 401 -13.36 -28.02 -8.21
N GLU A 402 -13.13 -29.31 -7.96
CA GLU A 402 -13.59 -30.01 -6.75
C GLU A 402 -12.97 -29.45 -5.46
N THR A 403 -11.81 -28.81 -5.58
CA THR A 403 -11.04 -28.18 -4.50
C THR A 403 -10.49 -26.85 -5.00
N GLN A 404 -9.94 -26.03 -4.09
CA GLN A 404 -8.96 -25.02 -4.46
C GLN A 404 -7.79 -25.67 -5.26
N VAL A 405 -7.16 -24.90 -6.13
CA VAL A 405 -6.01 -25.35 -6.93
C VAL A 405 -4.86 -25.69 -5.97
N THR A 406 -4.36 -26.92 -6.00
CA THR A 406 -3.23 -27.32 -5.15
C THR A 406 -1.90 -26.84 -5.71
N GLN A 407 -0.86 -26.74 -4.86
CA GLN A 407 0.49 -26.42 -5.32
C GLN A 407 1.00 -27.43 -6.35
N LYS A 408 0.59 -28.71 -6.26
CA LYS A 408 0.89 -29.74 -7.26
C LYS A 408 0.24 -29.45 -8.61
N MET A 409 -1.04 -29.06 -8.61
CA MET A 409 -1.75 -28.62 -9.83
C MET A 409 -1.07 -27.37 -10.41
N TRP A 410 -0.77 -26.38 -9.56
CA TRP A 410 -0.09 -25.15 -9.96
C TRP A 410 1.21 -25.43 -10.73
N LYS A 411 2.11 -26.22 -10.14
CA LYS A 411 3.42 -26.55 -10.73
C LYS A 411 3.34 -27.35 -12.03
N SER A 412 2.21 -28.00 -12.33
CA SER A 412 2.03 -28.71 -13.62
C SER A 412 1.70 -27.78 -14.79
N VAL A 413 1.35 -26.52 -14.50
CA VAL A 413 0.94 -25.51 -15.47
C VAL A 413 1.88 -24.31 -15.44
N MET A 414 2.25 -23.86 -14.24
CA MET A 414 2.96 -22.61 -13.98
C MET A 414 4.41 -22.86 -13.58
N ARG A 415 5.27 -21.85 -13.80
CA ARG A 415 6.65 -21.86 -13.31
C ARG A 415 6.71 -21.31 -11.88
N GLY A 416 7.40 -22.01 -11.00
CA GLY A 416 7.57 -21.62 -9.60
C GLY A 416 6.41 -22.01 -8.70
N ASN A 417 6.53 -21.67 -7.42
CA ASN A 417 5.49 -21.87 -6.42
C ASN A 417 5.48 -20.64 -5.50
N PRO A 418 4.44 -19.79 -5.55
CA PRO A 418 4.40 -18.55 -4.79
C PRO A 418 4.05 -18.78 -3.32
N SER A 419 3.59 -19.98 -2.95
CA SER A 419 3.03 -20.26 -1.62
C SER A 419 4.05 -20.13 -0.50
N ARG A 420 3.65 -19.41 0.54
CA ARG A 420 4.31 -19.28 1.84
C ARG A 420 4.30 -20.60 2.63
N PHE A 421 3.20 -21.35 2.60
CA PHE A 421 3.03 -22.60 3.34
C PHE A 421 3.25 -23.80 2.40
N PRO A 422 4.42 -24.45 2.43
CA PRO A 422 4.75 -25.48 1.45
C PRO A 422 3.95 -26.77 1.67
N GLY A 423 3.38 -27.31 0.59
CA GLY A 423 2.75 -28.63 0.59
C GLY A 423 2.11 -28.94 -0.74
N GLU A 424 2.45 -30.07 -1.37
CA GLU A 424 1.92 -30.44 -2.70
C GLU A 424 0.38 -30.52 -2.74
N GLN A 425 -0.24 -30.94 -1.63
CA GLN A 425 -1.70 -31.03 -1.50
C GLN A 425 -2.31 -29.79 -0.85
N ASN A 426 -1.49 -28.85 -0.37
CA ASN A 426 -2.00 -27.57 0.10
C ASN A 426 -2.48 -26.77 -1.11
N PRO A 427 -3.50 -25.92 -0.94
CA PRO A 427 -3.87 -24.96 -1.95
C PRO A 427 -2.69 -24.02 -2.24
N VAL A 428 -2.59 -23.58 -3.50
CA VAL A 428 -1.67 -22.51 -3.86
C VAL A 428 -2.21 -21.20 -3.28
N GLU A 429 -1.37 -20.52 -2.52
CA GLU A 429 -1.62 -19.18 -1.99
C GLU A 429 -0.46 -18.23 -2.34
N CYS A 430 -0.64 -16.94 -2.07
CA CYS A 430 0.20 -15.84 -2.59
C CYS A 430 0.17 -15.69 -4.12
N VAL A 431 -0.96 -16.02 -4.77
CA VAL A 431 -1.21 -15.84 -6.20
C VAL A 431 -2.03 -14.58 -6.47
N SER A 432 -1.71 -13.84 -7.53
CA SER A 432 -2.51 -12.71 -7.99
C SER A 432 -3.66 -13.14 -8.91
N TRP A 433 -4.61 -12.23 -9.17
CA TRP A 433 -5.67 -12.47 -10.16
C TRP A 433 -5.07 -12.75 -11.55
N ASP A 434 -4.02 -12.03 -11.96
CA ASP A 434 -3.32 -12.25 -13.22
C ASP A 434 -2.61 -13.61 -13.26
N ASP A 435 -1.98 -14.05 -12.17
CA ASP A 435 -1.37 -15.39 -12.10
C ASP A 435 -2.45 -16.47 -12.27
N CYS A 436 -3.63 -16.25 -11.69
CA CYS A 436 -4.77 -17.16 -11.83
C CYS A 436 -5.37 -17.13 -13.24
N GLN A 437 -5.46 -15.96 -13.89
CA GLN A 437 -5.85 -15.86 -15.30
C GLN A 437 -4.85 -16.57 -16.21
N GLU A 438 -3.55 -16.39 -15.97
CA GLU A 438 -2.50 -17.08 -16.70
C GLU A 438 -2.56 -18.60 -16.48
N PHE A 439 -2.77 -19.04 -15.24
CA PHE A 439 -3.01 -20.44 -14.92
C PHE A 439 -4.22 -20.99 -15.69
N CYS A 440 -5.36 -20.29 -15.68
CA CYS A 440 -6.57 -20.64 -16.43
C CYS A 440 -6.31 -20.70 -17.94
N ARG A 441 -5.57 -19.73 -18.49
CA ARG A 441 -5.19 -19.65 -19.91
C ARG A 441 -4.30 -20.84 -20.31
N VAL A 442 -3.25 -21.12 -19.54
CA VAL A 442 -2.32 -22.22 -19.83
C VAL A 442 -3.00 -23.56 -19.62
N LEU A 443 -3.81 -23.74 -18.57
CA LEU A 443 -4.60 -24.95 -18.34
C LEU A 443 -5.60 -25.20 -19.48
N SER A 444 -6.32 -24.16 -19.92
CA SER A 444 -7.23 -24.24 -21.08
C SER A 444 -6.52 -24.66 -22.38
N SER A 445 -5.24 -24.32 -22.54
CA SER A 445 -4.44 -24.78 -23.69
C SER A 445 -4.06 -26.27 -23.63
N LYS A 446 -4.12 -26.87 -22.43
CA LYS A 446 -3.68 -28.26 -22.15
C LYS A 446 -4.86 -29.25 -22.02
N ILE A 447 -6.10 -28.78 -21.88
CA ILE A 447 -7.28 -29.64 -21.72
C ILE A 447 -8.39 -29.28 -22.71
N SER A 448 -9.30 -30.22 -22.97
CA SER A 448 -10.50 -29.93 -23.76
C SER A 448 -11.50 -29.10 -22.94
N GLY A 449 -11.79 -27.88 -23.39
CA GLY A 449 -12.72 -26.96 -22.75
C GLY A 449 -12.03 -25.70 -22.22
N LYS A 450 -12.82 -24.65 -21.97
CA LYS A 450 -12.33 -23.40 -21.39
C LYS A 450 -12.40 -23.47 -19.86
N VAL A 451 -11.33 -23.07 -19.20
CA VAL A 451 -11.27 -22.85 -17.75
C VAL A 451 -11.09 -21.37 -17.52
N ASP A 452 -11.93 -20.81 -16.64
CA ASP A 452 -11.86 -19.42 -16.17
C ASP A 452 -12.09 -19.42 -14.65
N LEU A 453 -11.83 -18.28 -14.01
CA LEU A 453 -12.31 -18.04 -12.65
C LEU A 453 -13.84 -17.96 -12.64
N PRO A 454 -14.52 -18.48 -11.60
CA PRO A 454 -15.97 -18.33 -11.47
C PRO A 454 -16.33 -16.85 -11.33
N THR A 455 -17.49 -16.46 -11.85
CA THR A 455 -18.10 -15.17 -11.46
C THR A 455 -18.51 -15.22 -9.99
N GLU A 456 -18.70 -14.05 -9.36
CA GLU A 456 -19.19 -13.96 -7.98
C GLU A 456 -20.50 -14.76 -7.79
N ALA A 457 -21.43 -14.61 -8.72
CA ALA A 457 -22.68 -15.37 -8.72
C ALA A 457 -22.47 -16.89 -8.84
N GLN A 458 -21.53 -17.35 -9.68
CA GLN A 458 -21.22 -18.77 -9.81
C GLN A 458 -20.58 -19.32 -8.53
N TRP A 459 -19.65 -18.56 -7.95
CA TRP A 459 -18.97 -18.95 -6.72
C TRP A 459 -19.94 -19.05 -5.55
N GLU A 460 -20.78 -18.03 -5.32
CA GLU A 460 -21.72 -18.02 -4.20
C GLU A 460 -22.78 -19.12 -4.35
N TYR A 461 -23.30 -19.33 -5.58
CA TYR A 461 -24.23 -20.41 -5.88
C TYR A 461 -23.62 -21.79 -5.62
N ALA A 462 -22.38 -22.00 -6.05
CA ALA A 462 -21.64 -23.23 -5.82
C ALA A 462 -21.28 -23.44 -4.35
N CYS A 463 -20.98 -22.36 -3.62
CA CYS A 463 -20.68 -22.37 -2.20
C CYS A 463 -21.91 -22.83 -1.40
N ARG A 464 -23.07 -22.20 -1.63
CA ARG A 464 -24.36 -22.53 -1.00
C ARG A 464 -24.83 -23.94 -1.36
N ALA A 465 -24.65 -24.38 -2.61
CA ALA A 465 -25.05 -25.71 -3.08
C ALA A 465 -26.50 -26.11 -2.69
N GLY A 466 -27.42 -25.15 -2.69
CA GLY A 466 -28.83 -25.32 -2.33
C GLY A 466 -29.20 -24.99 -0.87
N THR A 467 -28.25 -24.55 -0.03
CA THR A 467 -28.56 -24.02 1.30
C THR A 467 -28.85 -22.52 1.27
N THR A 468 -29.50 -22.03 2.34
CA THR A 468 -29.85 -20.61 2.50
C THR A 468 -29.14 -19.91 3.66
N GLY A 469 -28.47 -20.66 4.55
CA GLY A 469 -27.71 -20.08 5.66
C GLY A 469 -26.34 -19.55 5.24
N ASP A 470 -25.67 -18.89 6.18
CA ASP A 470 -24.33 -18.28 6.01
C ASP A 470 -23.27 -19.29 5.55
N TYR A 471 -23.48 -20.57 5.86
CA TYR A 471 -22.63 -21.68 5.48
C TYR A 471 -23.45 -22.83 4.91
N ALA A 472 -22.84 -23.64 4.05
CA ALA A 472 -23.45 -24.87 3.50
C ALA A 472 -23.60 -26.01 4.53
N GLY A 473 -23.17 -25.77 5.77
CA GLY A 473 -23.27 -26.70 6.89
C GLY A 473 -22.55 -26.15 8.12
N GLU A 474 -22.12 -27.04 9.02
CA GLU A 474 -21.41 -26.63 10.23
C GLU A 474 -19.96 -26.20 9.91
N LEU A 475 -19.67 -24.90 10.06
CA LEU A 475 -18.40 -24.29 9.66
C LEU A 475 -17.15 -25.06 10.16
N GLY A 476 -17.13 -25.47 11.43
CA GLY A 476 -16.01 -26.20 12.04
C GLY A 476 -15.68 -27.54 11.35
N LYS A 477 -16.69 -28.19 10.77
CA LYS A 477 -16.56 -29.47 10.06
C LYS A 477 -16.19 -29.29 8.59
N MET A 478 -16.42 -28.11 8.01
CA MET A 478 -16.28 -27.84 6.59
C MET A 478 -15.09 -26.94 6.24
N ALA A 479 -14.60 -26.13 7.19
CA ALA A 479 -13.60 -25.11 6.91
C ALA A 479 -12.40 -25.15 7.86
N TRP A 480 -11.26 -24.73 7.32
CA TRP A 480 -10.14 -24.18 8.07
C TRP A 480 -10.27 -22.66 8.07
N TYR A 481 -10.34 -22.05 9.25
CA TYR A 481 -10.52 -20.61 9.44
C TYR A 481 -9.76 -20.15 10.68
N ASP A 482 -9.70 -18.85 10.92
CA ASP A 482 -8.82 -18.23 11.92
C ASP A 482 -8.88 -18.86 13.33
N ALA A 483 -10.07 -19.28 13.77
CA ALA A 483 -10.24 -19.88 15.09
C ALA A 483 -9.69 -21.33 15.20
N ASN A 484 -9.48 -22.03 14.09
CA ASN A 484 -9.08 -23.45 14.08
C ASN A 484 -7.83 -23.78 13.25
N SER A 485 -7.23 -22.78 12.57
CA SER A 485 -6.01 -22.95 11.80
C SER A 485 -5.17 -21.66 11.76
N ARG A 486 -3.85 -21.81 11.63
CA ARG A 486 -2.88 -20.71 11.39
C ARG A 486 -2.05 -20.90 10.12
N SER A 487 -2.40 -21.87 9.28
CA SER A 487 -1.71 -22.19 8.02
C SER A 487 -2.68 -22.79 7.01
N THR A 488 -2.28 -22.89 5.75
CA THR A 488 -3.02 -23.72 4.80
C THR A 488 -2.83 -25.20 5.12
N HIS A 489 -3.87 -25.98 4.85
CA HIS A 489 -3.91 -27.42 5.03
C HIS A 489 -4.11 -28.13 3.70
N PRO A 490 -3.74 -29.41 3.60
CA PRO A 490 -4.11 -30.22 2.45
C PRO A 490 -5.60 -30.13 2.16
N VAL A 491 -5.96 -29.92 0.89
CA VAL A 491 -7.35 -29.85 0.46
C VAL A 491 -8.10 -31.14 0.81
N ARG A 492 -9.43 -31.06 0.99
CA ARG A 492 -10.32 -32.20 1.34
C ARG A 492 -10.09 -32.83 2.73
N GLN A 493 -9.47 -32.11 3.67
CA GLN A 493 -9.41 -32.56 5.06
C GLN A 493 -10.71 -32.29 5.85
N LYS A 494 -11.61 -31.48 5.30
CA LYS A 494 -12.91 -31.12 5.88
C LYS A 494 -14.06 -31.64 5.02
N GLN A 495 -15.29 -31.57 5.55
CA GLN A 495 -16.47 -32.04 4.84
C GLN A 495 -16.80 -31.13 3.64
N PRO A 496 -17.19 -31.71 2.49
CA PRO A 496 -17.64 -30.92 1.35
C PRO A 496 -19.08 -30.46 1.52
N ASN A 497 -19.51 -29.52 0.69
CA ASN A 497 -20.92 -29.18 0.56
C ASN A 497 -21.74 -30.26 -0.19
N ALA A 498 -23.04 -30.01 -0.38
CA ALA A 498 -23.96 -30.96 -1.02
C ALA A 498 -23.56 -31.37 -2.45
N TRP A 499 -22.78 -30.55 -3.15
CA TRP A 499 -22.29 -30.83 -4.51
C TRP A 499 -20.86 -31.38 -4.55
N ARG A 500 -20.34 -31.81 -3.39
CA ARG A 500 -18.99 -32.39 -3.25
C ARG A 500 -17.85 -31.41 -3.57
N LEU A 501 -18.09 -30.10 -3.41
CA LEU A 501 -17.05 -29.08 -3.44
C LEU A 501 -16.46 -28.92 -2.03
N TYR A 502 -15.14 -28.89 -1.94
CA TYR A 502 -14.40 -28.77 -0.68
C TYR A 502 -13.80 -27.38 -0.52
N ASP A 503 -13.55 -27.00 0.73
CA ASP A 503 -12.81 -25.79 1.10
C ASP A 503 -13.49 -24.46 0.66
N MET A 504 -14.76 -24.50 0.22
CA MET A 504 -15.55 -23.32 -0.19
C MET A 504 -15.73 -22.24 0.90
N HIS A 505 -15.48 -22.59 2.17
CA HIS A 505 -15.63 -21.70 3.32
C HIS A 505 -14.31 -21.40 4.04
N GLY A 506 -13.15 -21.78 3.49
CA GLY A 506 -11.87 -21.50 4.13
C GLY A 506 -10.64 -22.15 3.48
N ASN A 507 -9.64 -22.47 4.30
CA ASN A 507 -8.29 -22.91 3.92
C ASN A 507 -7.42 -21.80 3.32
N VAL A 508 -7.89 -21.11 2.28
CA VAL A 508 -7.26 -19.91 1.71
C VAL A 508 -8.24 -18.75 1.74
N TRP A 509 -7.69 -17.55 1.84
CA TRP A 509 -8.47 -16.33 1.73
C TRP A 509 -8.72 -16.03 0.25
N GLU A 510 -9.98 -15.86 -0.10
CA GLU A 510 -10.42 -15.59 -1.47
C GLU A 510 -10.76 -14.10 -1.62
N TRP A 511 -10.64 -13.55 -2.84
CA TRP A 511 -10.74 -12.11 -3.14
C TRP A 511 -12.17 -11.57 -3.21
#